data_AF-H8GF59-F1
#
_entry.id   AF-H8GF59-F1
#
_cell.length_a   1.000
_cell.length_b   1.000
_cell.length_c   1.000
_cell.angle_alpha   90.00
_cell.angle_beta   90.00
_cell.angle_gamma   90.00
#
_symmetry.space_group_name_H-M   'P 1'
#
loop_
_entity.id
_entity.type
_entity.pdbx_description
1 polymer ?
#
loop_
_entity_poly.entity_id
_entity_poly.type
_entity_poly.pdbx_seq_one_letter_code
_entity_poly.pdbx_strand_id
1 'polypeptide(L)'
;MTDVTLPTAALNGADEEKVLGGIGAVVAHFAPTDWSGAMVTYRALGDHTELVVMLRRATDGNLYLWTPPAVLTQYLGRLRQLMYQEGRGTWFELSGTVALDGHIDVRYRWDDEPDWDGEPPLDAFVRELVLYPRDDGMVPDWIADRLSRTVLATLEDGTSSDAALRRAESAAAELDLDPRYYRVGEVADGAWCLVREGSRWAVFLALGEEQLARADFPAAEQAARYFVGHLSLHRDAFRGELPPDARRPTEEWPIQPLGGDRGLNYYGGKRLVTVSPGTELDRYGDLAGNTVFAARTEFTHRSQPADDVHGEYHVFRAVRSLRAIMGQVVPWHDQIGGGTAYVLERPVGDLLASGALEEVPEATTRPSSVAGENTE
;
A
#
# COMPACT_ATOMS: atom_id res chain seq x y z
N MET A 1 24.78 -5.53 -20.25
CA MET A 1 23.71 -5.33 -19.25
C MET A 1 22.97 -6.63 -19.14
N THR A 2 23.37 -7.47 -18.20
CA THR A 2 22.72 -8.74 -17.92
C THR A 2 21.82 -8.49 -16.71
N ASP A 3 20.53 -8.60 -16.93
CA ASP A 3 19.49 -8.46 -15.92
C ASP A 3 19.62 -9.64 -14.95
N VAL A 4 20.01 -9.37 -13.71
CA VAL A 4 20.12 -10.39 -12.65
C VAL A 4 18.85 -10.30 -11.83
N THR A 5 17.87 -11.13 -12.19
CA THR A 5 16.68 -11.34 -11.37
C THR A 5 17.08 -12.08 -10.10
N LEU A 6 16.89 -11.46 -8.94
CA LEU A 6 17.20 -12.05 -7.64
C LEU A 6 16.16 -13.13 -7.28
N PRO A 7 16.57 -14.33 -6.84
CA PRO A 7 15.63 -15.36 -6.39
C PRO A 7 14.95 -14.94 -5.08
N THR A 8 13.62 -14.99 -5.06
CA THR A 8 12.72 -14.66 -3.94
C THR A 8 12.56 -15.80 -2.92
N ALA A 9 13.56 -16.67 -2.78
CA ALA A 9 13.48 -17.81 -1.86
C ALA A 9 14.22 -17.50 -0.56
N ALA A 10 13.55 -17.67 0.57
CA ALA A 10 14.23 -17.82 1.86
C ALA A 10 15.21 -19.00 1.75
N LEU A 11 16.50 -18.76 1.98
CA LEU A 11 17.54 -19.78 1.87
C LEU A 11 18.27 -19.99 3.19
N ASN A 12 18.60 -21.26 3.44
CA ASN A 12 19.07 -21.82 4.70
C ASN A 12 20.59 -21.61 4.86
N GLY A 13 21.10 -21.63 6.10
CA GLY A 13 22.53 -21.41 6.43
C GLY A 13 23.56 -22.30 5.71
N ALA A 14 23.14 -23.35 5.00
CA ALA A 14 24.02 -24.21 4.20
C ALA A 14 24.65 -23.48 2.99
N ASP A 15 23.96 -22.49 2.40
CA ASP A 15 24.51 -21.72 1.27
C ASP A 15 25.56 -20.70 1.72
N GLU A 16 25.35 -20.10 2.91
CA GLU A 16 26.33 -19.24 3.58
C GLU A 16 27.61 -20.01 3.90
N GLU A 17 27.48 -21.15 4.58
CA GLU A 17 28.62 -21.99 4.98
C GLU A 17 29.46 -22.44 3.78
N LYS A 18 28.81 -22.75 2.65
CA LYS A 18 29.49 -23.12 1.41
C LYS A 18 30.32 -21.96 0.83
N VAL A 19 29.79 -20.73 0.85
CA VAL A 19 30.53 -19.55 0.36
C VAL A 19 31.68 -19.21 1.31
N LEU A 20 31.47 -19.30 2.61
CA LEU A 20 32.52 -19.14 3.63
C LEU A 20 33.64 -20.17 3.46
N GLY A 21 33.31 -21.44 3.23
CA GLY A 21 34.29 -22.48 2.92
C GLY A 21 35.10 -22.17 1.65
N GLY A 22 34.46 -21.58 0.64
CA GLY A 22 35.14 -21.09 -0.57
C GLY A 22 36.13 -19.96 -0.30
N ILE A 23 35.76 -19.00 0.55
CA ILE A 23 36.64 -17.90 0.99
C ILE A 23 37.87 -18.48 1.70
N GLY A 24 37.66 -19.37 2.67
CA GLY A 24 38.74 -20.03 3.40
C GLY A 24 39.68 -20.84 2.50
N ALA A 25 39.12 -21.59 1.53
CA ALA A 25 39.89 -22.35 0.56
C ALA A 25 40.74 -21.45 -0.36
N VAL A 26 40.22 -20.30 -0.80
CA VAL A 26 40.98 -19.32 -1.59
C VAL A 26 42.16 -18.77 -0.78
N VAL A 27 41.94 -18.39 0.48
CA VAL A 27 43.01 -17.91 1.35
C VAL A 27 44.06 -19.00 1.54
N ALA A 28 43.67 -20.21 1.92
CA ALA A 28 44.59 -21.31 2.15
C ALA A 28 45.37 -21.74 0.90
N HIS A 29 44.78 -21.61 -0.29
CA HIS A 29 45.41 -21.98 -1.55
C HIS A 29 46.43 -20.94 -2.04
N PHE A 30 46.13 -19.65 -1.89
CA PHE A 30 46.94 -18.56 -2.46
C PHE A 30 47.85 -17.85 -1.46
N ALA A 31 47.66 -18.07 -0.14
CA ALA A 31 48.54 -17.51 0.86
C ALA A 31 49.99 -18.02 0.69
N PRO A 32 51.01 -17.19 0.98
CA PRO A 32 52.42 -17.61 0.99
C PRO A 32 52.66 -18.77 1.97
N THR A 33 53.71 -19.56 1.77
CA THR A 33 53.97 -20.78 2.56
C THR A 33 54.28 -20.54 4.04
N ASP A 34 54.59 -19.31 4.46
CA ASP A 34 55.05 -18.97 5.80
C ASP A 34 53.95 -18.43 6.74
N TRP A 35 52.67 -18.66 6.43
CA TRP A 35 51.54 -18.14 7.21
C TRP A 35 51.03 -19.13 8.29
N SER A 36 50.44 -18.59 9.35
CA SER A 36 49.79 -19.37 10.44
C SER A 36 48.34 -18.97 10.72
N GLY A 37 47.88 -17.88 10.11
CA GLY A 37 46.49 -17.43 10.16
C GLY A 37 46.30 -16.19 9.31
N ALA A 38 45.07 -15.95 8.85
CA ALA A 38 44.73 -14.74 8.11
C ALA A 38 43.61 -14.00 8.84
N MET A 39 43.69 -12.67 8.84
CA MET A 39 42.60 -11.79 9.28
C MET A 39 42.06 -11.07 8.06
N VAL A 40 40.77 -11.23 7.81
CA VAL A 40 40.07 -10.70 6.65
C VAL A 40 39.10 -9.64 7.14
N THR A 41 39.26 -8.41 6.67
CA THR A 41 38.30 -7.33 6.85
C THR A 41 37.81 -6.91 5.48
N TYR A 42 36.51 -7.03 5.25
CA TYR A 42 35.86 -6.63 4.01
C TYR A 42 34.74 -5.65 4.32
N ARG A 43 34.78 -4.48 3.69
CA ARG A 43 33.77 -3.44 3.81
C ARG A 43 33.20 -3.18 2.42
N ALA A 44 31.88 -3.02 2.32
CA ALA A 44 31.27 -2.69 1.05
C ALA A 44 29.99 -1.85 1.20
N LEU A 45 29.80 -0.97 0.23
CA LEU A 45 28.66 -0.08 0.08
C LEU A 45 28.45 0.13 -1.42
N GLY A 46 27.37 -0.43 -1.98
CA GLY A 46 27.13 -0.40 -3.42
C GLY A 46 28.32 -0.97 -4.20
N ASP A 47 28.92 -0.14 -5.05
CA ASP A 47 30.11 -0.51 -5.84
C ASP A 47 31.44 -0.10 -5.16
N HIS A 48 31.41 0.57 -3.99
CA HIS A 48 32.60 0.89 -3.19
C HIS A 48 32.94 -0.31 -2.29
N THR A 49 34.13 -0.87 -2.44
CA THR A 49 34.56 -2.04 -1.67
C THR A 49 36.00 -1.90 -1.20
N GLU A 50 36.27 -2.27 0.05
CA GLU A 50 37.60 -2.34 0.64
C GLU A 50 37.85 -3.77 1.14
N LEU A 51 39.01 -4.32 0.81
CA LEU A 51 39.43 -5.64 1.28
C LEU A 51 40.85 -5.55 1.83
N VAL A 52 40.96 -5.76 3.14
CA VAL A 52 42.23 -5.84 3.85
C VAL A 52 42.41 -7.27 4.35
N VAL A 53 43.50 -7.91 3.91
CA VAL A 53 43.88 -9.22 4.42
C VAL A 53 45.26 -9.14 5.05
N MET A 54 45.32 -9.37 6.36
CA MET A 54 46.56 -9.44 7.11
C MET A 54 46.91 -10.90 7.33
N LEU A 55 48.10 -11.32 6.92
CA LEU A 55 48.61 -12.65 7.22
C LEU A 55 49.52 -12.59 8.44
N ARG A 56 49.33 -13.55 9.34
CA ARG A 56 50.26 -13.81 10.43
C ARG A 56 51.34 -14.73 9.94
N ARG A 57 52.59 -14.30 10.02
CA ARG A 57 53.75 -15.12 9.70
C ARG A 57 54.01 -16.13 10.82
N ALA A 58 54.27 -17.39 10.45
CA ALA A 58 54.53 -18.49 11.37
C ALA A 58 55.89 -18.39 12.07
N THR A 59 56.88 -17.74 11.46
CA THR A 59 58.27 -17.69 11.97
C THR A 59 58.48 -16.67 13.09
N ASP A 60 57.85 -15.50 13.00
CA ASP A 60 58.02 -14.39 13.95
C ASP A 60 56.70 -13.92 14.58
N GLY A 61 55.56 -14.40 14.09
CA GLY A 61 54.23 -14.00 14.56
C GLY A 61 53.77 -12.62 14.07
N ASN A 62 54.56 -11.92 13.25
CA ASN A 62 54.23 -10.59 12.76
C ASN A 62 53.11 -10.64 11.72
N LEU A 63 52.36 -9.54 11.64
CA LEU A 63 51.31 -9.35 10.65
C LEU A 63 51.86 -8.58 9.45
N TYR A 64 51.51 -9.01 8.24
CA TYR A 64 51.81 -8.28 7.03
C TYR A 64 50.58 -8.21 6.11
N LEU A 65 50.47 -7.10 5.39
CA LEU A 65 49.42 -6.91 4.40
C LEU A 65 49.68 -7.85 3.22
N TRP A 66 48.66 -8.61 2.84
CA TRP A 66 48.67 -9.48 1.68
C TRP A 66 47.62 -9.03 0.68
N THR A 67 47.99 -9.01 -0.60
CA THR A 67 47.07 -8.74 -1.70
C THR A 67 46.50 -10.07 -2.20
N PRO A 68 45.25 -10.43 -1.84
CA PRO A 68 44.63 -11.66 -2.31
C PRO A 68 44.24 -11.56 -3.79
N PRO A 69 44.01 -12.69 -4.48
CA PRO A 69 43.46 -12.68 -5.83
C PRO A 69 42.01 -12.15 -5.84
N ALA A 70 41.61 -11.51 -6.94
CA ALA A 70 40.29 -10.87 -7.10
C ALA A 70 39.09 -11.82 -6.90
N VAL A 71 39.30 -13.15 -7.04
CA VAL A 71 38.26 -14.15 -6.77
C VAL A 71 37.76 -14.08 -5.33
N LEU A 72 38.59 -13.68 -4.37
CA LEU A 72 38.20 -13.54 -2.97
C LEU A 72 37.10 -12.48 -2.81
N THR A 73 37.27 -11.32 -3.46
CA THR A 73 36.27 -10.24 -3.49
C THR A 73 34.96 -10.69 -4.17
N GLN A 74 35.04 -11.56 -5.18
CA GLN A 74 33.84 -12.11 -5.82
C GLN A 74 33.03 -13.00 -4.87
N TYR A 75 33.69 -13.86 -4.08
CA TYR A 75 33.02 -14.65 -3.06
C TYR A 75 32.37 -13.76 -1.98
N LEU A 76 33.07 -12.72 -1.52
CA LEU A 76 32.56 -11.77 -0.53
C LEU A 76 31.34 -10.97 -1.05
N GLY A 77 31.39 -10.50 -2.30
CA GLY A 77 30.24 -9.85 -2.94
C GLY A 77 29.06 -10.81 -3.12
N ARG A 78 29.32 -12.09 -3.45
CA ARG A 78 28.28 -13.11 -3.53
C ARG A 78 27.64 -13.39 -2.16
N LEU A 79 28.45 -13.39 -1.10
CA LEU A 79 27.96 -13.56 0.27
C LEU A 79 26.99 -12.44 0.66
N ARG A 80 27.29 -11.18 0.33
CA ARG A 80 26.36 -10.06 0.55
C ARG A 80 25.02 -10.25 -0.14
N GLN A 81 25.05 -10.69 -1.40
CA GLN A 81 23.82 -10.95 -2.18
C GLN A 81 23.00 -12.08 -1.57
N LEU A 82 23.66 -13.15 -1.12
CA LEU A 82 22.99 -14.29 -0.47
C LEU A 82 22.38 -13.92 0.88
N MET A 83 23.02 -13.02 1.62
CA MET A 83 22.57 -12.58 2.94
C MET A 83 21.63 -11.36 2.90
N TYR A 84 21.26 -10.88 1.70
CA TYR A 84 20.26 -9.84 1.56
C TYR A 84 18.91 -10.30 2.13
N GLN A 85 18.30 -9.44 2.94
CA GLN A 85 16.96 -9.63 3.47
C GLN A 85 16.06 -8.52 2.94
N GLU A 86 14.93 -8.91 2.33
CA GLU A 86 13.92 -7.98 1.82
C GLU A 86 13.48 -7.01 2.93
N GLY A 87 13.42 -5.71 2.61
CA GLY A 87 13.08 -4.64 3.56
C GLY A 87 14.15 -4.33 4.62
N ARG A 88 15.14 -5.20 4.86
CA ARG A 88 16.24 -4.93 5.83
C ARG A 88 17.55 -4.53 5.16
N GLY A 89 17.83 -5.03 3.96
CA GLY A 89 19.14 -4.86 3.31
C GLY A 89 20.13 -5.98 3.64
N THR A 90 21.42 -5.70 3.51
CA THR A 90 22.53 -6.63 3.80
C THR A 90 23.54 -6.00 4.78
N TRP A 91 24.54 -6.74 5.22
CA TRP A 91 25.59 -6.25 6.11
C TRP A 91 26.61 -5.36 5.38
N PHE A 92 27.30 -4.47 6.10
CA PHE A 92 28.28 -3.52 5.53
C PHE A 92 29.74 -3.94 5.72
N GLU A 93 30.04 -4.63 6.82
CA GLU A 93 31.39 -5.13 7.11
C GLU A 93 31.36 -6.60 7.52
N LEU A 94 32.33 -7.36 7.02
CA LEU A 94 32.70 -8.69 7.49
C LEU A 94 34.12 -8.63 8.05
N SER A 95 34.29 -9.04 9.30
CA SER A 95 35.60 -9.25 9.92
C SER A 95 35.73 -10.70 10.33
N GLY A 96 36.81 -11.38 9.92
CA GLY A 96 36.97 -12.80 10.20
C GLY A 96 38.42 -13.28 10.26
N THR A 97 38.59 -14.50 10.75
CA THR A 97 39.88 -15.17 10.86
C THR A 97 39.85 -16.50 10.12
N VAL A 98 40.83 -16.73 9.24
CA VAL A 98 41.01 -17.99 8.53
C VAL A 98 42.16 -18.76 9.17
N ALA A 99 41.90 -19.99 9.57
CA ALA A 99 42.88 -20.94 10.07
C ALA A 99 43.58 -21.70 8.93
N LEU A 100 44.69 -22.39 9.25
CA LEU A 100 45.52 -23.08 8.26
C LEU A 100 44.77 -24.19 7.50
N ASP A 101 43.79 -24.81 8.14
CA ASP A 101 42.91 -25.83 7.55
C ASP A 101 41.82 -25.24 6.63
N GLY A 102 41.80 -23.91 6.47
CA GLY A 102 40.82 -23.18 5.68
C GLY A 102 39.51 -22.92 6.41
N HIS A 103 39.37 -23.32 7.68
CA HIS A 103 38.21 -22.92 8.47
C HIS A 103 38.19 -21.41 8.67
N ILE A 104 37.02 -20.80 8.55
CA ILE A 104 36.83 -19.36 8.70
C ILE A 104 35.76 -19.08 9.75
N ASP A 105 36.13 -18.23 10.71
CA ASP A 105 35.23 -17.64 11.69
C ASP A 105 34.99 -16.18 11.33
N VAL A 106 33.73 -15.75 11.27
CA VAL A 106 33.36 -14.39 10.82
C VAL A 106 32.39 -13.69 11.78
N ARG A 107 32.42 -12.36 11.74
CA ARG A 107 31.42 -11.48 12.34
C ARG A 107 30.97 -10.46 11.30
N TYR A 108 29.70 -10.09 11.39
CA TYR A 108 29.07 -9.13 10.48
C TYR A 108 28.64 -7.89 11.23
N ARG A 109 28.82 -6.72 10.61
CA ARG A 109 28.27 -5.45 11.05
C ARG A 109 27.16 -5.03 10.09
N TRP A 110 25.94 -4.93 10.60
CA TRP A 110 24.74 -4.72 9.78
C TRP A 110 24.29 -3.27 9.67
N ASP A 111 24.46 -2.51 10.75
CA ASP A 111 23.78 -1.24 10.92
C ASP A 111 24.78 -0.09 11.16
N ASP A 112 25.91 -0.35 11.83
CA ASP A 112 26.92 0.68 12.09
C ASP A 112 27.76 1.01 10.85
N GLU A 113 28.16 2.28 10.74
CA GLU A 113 29.08 2.76 9.70
C GLU A 113 30.44 2.06 9.81
N PRO A 114 30.95 1.47 8.71
CA PRO A 114 32.31 0.93 8.69
C PRO A 114 33.37 2.03 8.79
N ASP A 115 34.51 1.70 9.40
CA ASP A 115 35.68 2.58 9.43
C ASP A 115 36.38 2.57 8.06
N TRP A 116 35.91 3.39 7.12
CA TRP A 116 36.38 3.43 5.73
C TRP A 116 37.81 3.95 5.61
N ASP A 117 38.65 3.26 4.84
CA ASP A 117 40.00 3.73 4.51
C ASP A 117 39.94 4.92 3.53
N GLY A 118 38.94 4.93 2.65
CA GLY A 118 38.63 6.05 1.76
C GLY A 118 37.13 6.36 1.76
N GLU A 119 36.81 7.65 1.92
CA GLU A 119 35.42 8.13 1.92
C GLU A 119 34.64 7.60 0.71
N PRO A 120 33.54 6.84 0.92
CA PRO A 120 32.74 6.32 -0.18
C PRO A 120 32.11 7.47 -0.99
N PRO A 121 32.08 7.38 -2.33
CA PRO A 121 31.44 8.39 -3.16
C PRO A 121 29.89 8.30 -3.06
N LEU A 122 29.20 9.41 -3.34
CA LEU A 122 27.74 9.51 -3.16
C LEU A 122 26.94 8.48 -3.98
N ASP A 123 27.41 8.14 -5.18
CA ASP A 123 26.77 7.14 -6.05
C ASP A 123 26.81 5.73 -5.46
N ALA A 124 27.81 5.41 -4.62
CA ALA A 124 27.88 4.14 -3.88
C ALA A 124 26.72 3.99 -2.88
N PHE A 125 26.35 5.06 -2.18
CA PHE A 125 25.19 5.07 -1.27
C PHE A 125 23.88 4.83 -2.02
N VAL A 126 23.68 5.51 -3.15
CA VAL A 126 22.49 5.30 -3.99
C VAL A 126 22.45 3.88 -4.53
N ARG A 127 23.59 3.39 -5.02
CA ARG A 127 23.73 2.03 -5.55
C ARG A 127 23.42 0.96 -4.50
N GLU A 128 23.86 1.17 -3.25
CA GLU A 128 23.54 0.26 -2.14
C GLU A 128 22.03 0.11 -1.98
N LEU A 129 21.29 1.22 -1.89
CA LEU A 129 19.83 1.18 -1.68
C LEU A 129 19.07 0.65 -2.91
N VAL A 130 19.62 0.78 -4.11
CA VAL A 130 19.05 0.16 -5.32
C VAL A 130 19.27 -1.35 -5.34
N LEU A 131 20.46 -1.82 -4.95
CA LEU A 131 20.79 -3.25 -4.96
C LEU A 131 20.18 -4.00 -3.77
N TYR A 132 20.15 -3.35 -2.61
CA TYR A 132 19.68 -3.90 -1.35
C TYR A 132 18.65 -2.96 -0.70
N PRO A 133 17.43 -2.88 -1.28
CA PRO A 133 16.36 -2.02 -0.76
C PRO A 133 16.08 -2.27 0.73
N ARG A 134 15.79 -1.17 1.44
CA ARG A 134 15.46 -1.15 2.87
C ARG A 134 14.13 -0.40 3.07
N ASP A 135 13.32 -0.89 4.00
CA ASP A 135 12.09 -0.24 4.42
C ASP A 135 12.39 1.04 5.21
N ASP A 136 11.36 1.87 5.33
CA ASP A 136 11.39 3.05 6.20
C ASP A 136 11.77 2.65 7.64
N GLY A 137 12.72 3.39 8.22
CA GLY A 137 13.33 3.08 9.51
C GLY A 137 14.40 1.97 9.52
N MET A 138 14.62 1.26 8.41
CA MET A 138 15.70 0.26 8.28
C MET A 138 16.94 0.82 7.57
N VAL A 139 16.84 2.02 6.99
CA VAL A 139 18.00 2.77 6.48
C VAL A 139 18.79 3.33 7.67
N PRO A 140 20.06 2.97 7.86
CA PRO A 140 20.88 3.51 8.95
C PRO A 140 21.04 5.04 8.86
N ASP A 141 21.09 5.70 10.03
CA ASP A 141 21.18 7.16 10.14
C ASP A 141 22.38 7.74 9.38
N TRP A 142 23.54 7.09 9.41
CA TRP A 142 24.74 7.56 8.69
C TRP A 142 24.59 7.54 7.17
N ILE A 143 23.79 6.61 6.61
CA ILE A 143 23.41 6.64 5.19
C ILE A 143 22.41 7.77 4.94
N ALA A 144 21.42 7.90 5.83
CA ALA A 144 20.38 8.90 5.70
C ALA A 144 20.90 10.34 5.84
N ASP A 145 21.94 10.57 6.62
CA ASP A 145 22.61 11.87 6.79
C ASP A 145 23.46 12.24 5.57
N ARG A 146 24.00 11.25 4.86
CA ARG A 146 24.81 11.46 3.65
C ARG A 146 23.94 11.70 2.42
N LEU A 147 22.81 11.00 2.34
CA LEU A 147 21.80 11.18 1.30
C LEU A 147 20.85 12.34 1.67
N SER A 148 20.26 13.00 0.69
CA SER A 148 19.17 13.93 1.01
C SER A 148 17.87 13.14 1.24
N ARG A 149 16.98 13.65 2.09
CA ARG A 149 15.62 13.10 2.23
C ARG A 149 14.90 12.94 0.89
N THR A 150 15.14 13.86 -0.05
CA THR A 150 14.61 13.79 -1.41
C THR A 150 15.10 12.56 -2.17
N VAL A 151 16.38 12.22 -2.05
CA VAL A 151 16.96 11.03 -2.70
C VAL A 151 16.36 9.76 -2.09
N LEU A 152 16.29 9.67 -0.77
CA LEU A 152 15.70 8.52 -0.08
C LEU A 152 14.24 8.29 -0.49
N ALA A 153 13.40 9.33 -0.43
CA ALA A 153 11.99 9.26 -0.82
C ALA A 153 11.78 8.87 -2.29
N THR A 154 12.76 9.13 -3.16
CA THR A 154 12.72 8.73 -4.57
C THR A 154 13.04 7.24 -4.76
N LEU A 155 13.87 6.66 -3.90
CA LEU A 155 14.31 5.27 -3.98
C LEU A 155 13.32 4.27 -3.34
N GLU A 156 12.33 4.76 -2.59
CA GLU A 156 11.27 3.99 -1.91
C GLU A 156 10.27 3.26 -2.83
N ASP A 157 10.59 3.09 -4.13
CA ASP A 157 9.82 2.33 -5.12
C ASP A 157 9.82 0.82 -4.78
N GLY A 158 9.06 0.44 -3.77
CA GLY A 158 9.04 -0.92 -3.21
C GLY A 158 8.43 -1.01 -1.81
N THR A 159 8.15 0.13 -1.18
CA THR A 159 7.48 0.19 0.13
C THR A 159 6.16 -0.58 0.13
N SER A 160 5.80 -1.12 1.30
CA SER A 160 4.50 -1.77 1.57
C SER A 160 3.36 -1.10 0.81
N SER A 161 2.65 -1.86 -0.01
CA SER A 161 1.54 -1.35 -0.82
C SER A 161 0.51 -0.60 0.03
N ASP A 162 0.26 -1.06 1.25
CA ASP A 162 -0.68 -0.42 2.17
C ASP A 162 -0.18 0.94 2.65
N ALA A 163 1.14 1.10 2.83
CA ALA A 163 1.73 2.40 3.18
C ALA A 163 1.58 3.40 2.03
N ALA A 164 1.79 2.97 0.79
CA ALA A 164 1.59 3.80 -0.40
C ALA A 164 0.13 4.26 -0.53
N LEU A 165 -0.84 3.36 -0.32
CA LEU A 165 -2.27 3.70 -0.36
C LEU A 165 -2.66 4.70 0.73
N ARG A 166 -2.21 4.49 1.97
CA ARG A 166 -2.45 5.45 3.07
C ARG A 166 -1.87 6.83 2.77
N ARG A 167 -0.67 6.89 2.19
CA ARG A 167 -0.06 8.18 1.78
C ARG A 167 -0.89 8.85 0.67
N ALA A 168 -1.37 8.09 -0.31
CA ALA A 168 -2.23 8.60 -1.37
C ALA A 168 -3.54 9.18 -0.82
N GLU A 169 -4.19 8.47 0.11
CA GLU A 169 -5.41 8.94 0.79
C GLU A 169 -5.15 10.22 1.59
N SER A 170 -4.12 10.22 2.45
CA SER A 170 -3.76 11.40 3.25
C SER A 170 -3.45 12.61 2.37
N ALA A 171 -2.66 12.43 1.31
CA ALA A 171 -2.33 13.51 0.39
C ALA A 171 -3.55 14.02 -0.37
N ALA A 172 -4.47 13.14 -0.80
CA ALA A 172 -5.72 13.56 -1.44
C ALA A 172 -6.64 14.31 -0.48
N ALA A 173 -6.70 13.91 0.80
CA ALA A 173 -7.46 14.60 1.84
C ALA A 173 -6.94 16.02 2.10
N GLU A 174 -5.62 16.24 2.06
CA GLU A 174 -5.00 17.56 2.20
C GLU A 174 -5.33 18.52 1.05
N LEU A 175 -5.75 18.00 -0.11
CA LEU A 175 -6.17 18.83 -1.25
C LEU A 175 -7.55 19.47 -1.07
N ASP A 176 -8.27 19.15 0.01
CA ASP A 176 -9.60 19.71 0.31
C ASP A 176 -10.57 19.51 -0.88
N LEU A 177 -10.54 18.29 -1.43
CA LEU A 177 -11.45 17.81 -2.46
C LEU A 177 -12.59 17.04 -1.81
N ASP A 178 -13.80 17.13 -2.38
CA ASP A 178 -14.92 16.30 -1.93
C ASP A 178 -14.55 14.82 -2.11
N PRO A 179 -14.57 14.00 -1.04
CA PRO A 179 -14.21 12.60 -1.11
C PRO A 179 -14.96 11.82 -2.19
N ARG A 180 -16.13 12.26 -2.66
CA ARG A 180 -16.85 11.58 -3.75
C ARG A 180 -16.08 11.52 -5.07
N TYR A 181 -15.09 12.40 -5.28
CA TYR A 181 -14.38 12.52 -6.56
C TYR A 181 -13.13 11.67 -6.67
N TYR A 182 -12.74 10.99 -5.60
CA TYR A 182 -11.59 10.10 -5.63
C TYR A 182 -11.83 8.84 -4.79
N ARG A 183 -11.17 7.73 -5.15
CA ARG A 183 -11.19 6.48 -4.38
C ARG A 183 -9.82 5.83 -4.39
N VAL A 184 -9.46 5.22 -3.26
CA VAL A 184 -8.24 4.44 -3.11
C VAL A 184 -8.65 3.04 -2.62
N GLY A 185 -8.11 2.00 -3.24
CA GLY A 185 -8.41 0.60 -2.91
C GLY A 185 -9.69 0.04 -3.53
N GLU A 186 -10.64 0.88 -3.92
CA GLU A 186 -11.90 0.48 -4.55
C GLU A 186 -12.29 1.36 -5.75
N VAL A 187 -13.24 0.89 -6.56
CA VAL A 187 -13.79 1.64 -7.70
C VAL A 187 -15.12 2.27 -7.28
N ALA A 188 -15.30 3.57 -7.52
CA ALA A 188 -16.60 4.23 -7.41
C ALA A 188 -16.90 5.08 -8.65
N ASP A 189 -18.15 5.03 -9.08
CA ASP A 189 -18.61 5.79 -10.23
C ASP A 189 -18.47 7.30 -10.02
N GLY A 190 -17.99 8.00 -11.06
CA GLY A 190 -17.67 9.43 -11.03
C GLY A 190 -16.40 9.80 -10.25
N ALA A 191 -15.62 8.82 -9.79
CA ALA A 191 -14.40 9.07 -9.02
C ALA A 191 -13.13 8.70 -9.80
N TRP A 192 -12.07 9.48 -9.58
CA TRP A 192 -10.71 9.10 -9.93
C TRP A 192 -10.26 8.01 -8.96
N CYS A 193 -10.04 6.79 -9.45
CA CYS A 193 -9.81 5.61 -8.64
C CYS A 193 -8.35 5.17 -8.75
N LEU A 194 -7.73 4.76 -7.64
CA LEU A 194 -6.50 4.00 -7.58
C LEU A 194 -6.81 2.62 -6.99
N VAL A 195 -6.60 1.56 -7.78
CA VAL A 195 -6.95 0.18 -7.38
C VAL A 195 -5.87 -0.83 -7.72
N ARG A 196 -5.85 -1.94 -7.00
CA ARG A 196 -5.00 -3.10 -7.31
C ARG A 196 -5.74 -4.05 -8.26
N GLU A 197 -5.08 -4.44 -9.34
CA GLU A 197 -5.58 -5.44 -10.29
C GLU A 197 -4.54 -6.54 -10.47
N GLY A 198 -4.75 -7.67 -9.78
CA GLY A 198 -3.78 -8.76 -9.73
C GLY A 198 -2.46 -8.32 -9.08
N SER A 199 -1.37 -8.36 -9.85
CA SER A 199 -0.03 -7.93 -9.42
C SER A 199 0.31 -6.49 -9.83
N ARG A 200 -0.61 -5.77 -10.48
CA ARG A 200 -0.39 -4.39 -10.97
C ARG A 200 -1.37 -3.43 -10.29
N TRP A 201 -1.12 -2.14 -10.52
CA TRP A 201 -1.92 -1.05 -10.01
C TRP A 201 -2.48 -0.24 -11.18
N ALA A 202 -3.71 0.22 -11.05
CA ALA A 202 -4.39 1.01 -12.06
C ALA A 202 -4.91 2.31 -11.48
N VAL A 203 -4.81 3.39 -12.26
CA VAL A 203 -5.39 4.70 -11.94
C VAL A 203 -6.24 5.17 -13.11
N PHE A 204 -7.50 5.52 -12.88
CA PHE A 204 -8.44 5.92 -13.93
C PHE A 204 -9.66 6.68 -13.39
N LEU A 205 -10.41 7.39 -14.25
CA LEU A 205 -11.75 7.88 -13.93
C LEU A 205 -12.78 6.79 -14.23
N ALA A 206 -13.57 6.40 -13.24
CA ALA A 206 -14.67 5.46 -13.44
C ALA A 206 -15.94 6.22 -13.86
N LEU A 207 -16.56 5.83 -14.98
CA LEU A 207 -17.88 6.31 -15.42
C LEU A 207 -18.73 5.14 -15.92
N GLY A 208 -19.61 4.63 -15.07
CA GLY A 208 -20.37 3.42 -15.31
C GLY A 208 -19.46 2.21 -15.52
N GLU A 209 -19.51 1.61 -16.71
CA GLU A 209 -18.62 0.51 -17.11
C GLU A 209 -17.34 0.99 -17.81
N GLU A 210 -17.23 2.28 -18.11
CA GLU A 210 -16.06 2.85 -18.79
C GLU A 210 -14.97 3.28 -17.80
N GLN A 211 -13.71 3.10 -18.22
CA GLN A 211 -12.53 3.57 -17.50
C GLN A 211 -11.78 4.56 -18.39
N LEU A 212 -11.88 5.84 -18.07
CA LEU A 212 -11.25 6.90 -18.85
C LEU A 212 -9.86 7.23 -18.32
N ALA A 213 -8.97 7.64 -19.23
CA ALA A 213 -7.61 8.07 -18.93
C ALA A 213 -6.81 7.09 -18.05
N ARG A 214 -7.03 5.78 -18.27
CA ARG A 214 -6.39 4.72 -17.52
C ARG A 214 -4.87 4.71 -17.68
N ALA A 215 -4.18 4.56 -16.56
CA ALA A 215 -2.74 4.31 -16.48
C ALA A 215 -2.45 3.10 -15.58
N ASP A 216 -1.47 2.27 -15.98
CA ASP A 216 -1.11 1.01 -15.33
C ASP A 216 0.33 1.04 -14.80
N PHE A 217 0.52 0.64 -13.55
CA PHE A 217 1.80 0.73 -12.84
C PHE A 217 2.21 -0.63 -12.25
N PRO A 218 3.53 -0.93 -12.22
CA PRO A 218 4.04 -2.14 -11.58
C PRO A 218 4.07 -2.04 -10.04
N ALA A 219 4.12 -0.83 -9.47
CA ALA A 219 4.27 -0.60 -8.03
C ALA A 219 3.21 0.39 -7.50
N ALA A 220 2.80 0.18 -6.25
CA ALA A 220 1.78 1.00 -5.58
C ALA A 220 2.22 2.46 -5.45
N GLU A 221 3.50 2.70 -5.11
CA GLU A 221 4.06 4.04 -4.93
C GLU A 221 4.04 4.87 -6.23
N GLN A 222 4.30 4.23 -7.38
CA GLN A 222 4.21 4.89 -8.68
C GLN A 222 2.78 5.27 -9.03
N ALA A 223 1.82 4.38 -8.75
CA ALA A 223 0.40 4.66 -8.92
C ALA A 223 -0.06 5.80 -7.99
N ALA A 224 0.38 5.78 -6.73
CA ALA A 224 0.07 6.81 -5.73
C ALA A 224 0.57 8.20 -6.17
N ARG A 225 1.83 8.30 -6.60
CA ARG A 225 2.39 9.57 -7.11
C ARG A 225 1.63 10.09 -8.34
N TYR A 226 1.27 9.20 -9.27
CA TYR A 226 0.46 9.58 -10.42
C TYR A 226 -0.94 10.06 -10.02
N PHE A 227 -1.61 9.32 -9.15
CA PHE A 227 -2.93 9.64 -8.63
C PHE A 227 -2.98 10.99 -7.92
N VAL A 228 -2.11 11.20 -6.92
CA VAL A 228 -2.03 12.46 -6.16
C VAL A 228 -1.61 13.60 -7.08
N GLY A 229 -0.65 13.37 -7.98
CA GLY A 229 -0.22 14.35 -8.98
C GLY A 229 -1.38 14.80 -9.87
N HIS A 230 -2.21 13.87 -10.36
CA HIS A 230 -3.38 14.19 -11.17
C HIS A 230 -4.38 15.06 -10.38
N LEU A 231 -4.76 14.63 -9.17
CA LEU A 231 -5.69 15.38 -8.32
C LEU A 231 -5.16 16.78 -7.98
N SER A 232 -3.87 16.90 -7.68
CA SER A 232 -3.23 18.18 -7.36
C SER A 232 -3.17 19.12 -8.56
N LEU A 233 -2.84 18.61 -9.76
CA LEU A 233 -2.75 19.40 -10.98
C LEU A 233 -4.13 19.85 -11.49
N HIS A 234 -5.17 19.05 -11.23
CA HIS A 234 -6.54 19.29 -11.65
C HIS A 234 -7.47 19.69 -10.50
N ARG A 235 -6.92 20.16 -9.37
CA ARG A 235 -7.65 20.52 -8.15
C ARG A 235 -8.88 21.39 -8.38
N ASP A 236 -8.82 22.33 -9.32
CA ASP A 236 -9.91 23.27 -9.59
C ASP A 236 -11.08 22.60 -10.32
N ALA A 237 -10.84 21.52 -11.07
CA ALA A 237 -11.91 20.70 -11.67
C ALA A 237 -12.62 19.84 -10.61
N PHE A 238 -11.92 19.49 -9.53
CA PHE A 238 -12.47 18.70 -8.43
C PHE A 238 -13.05 19.55 -7.28
N ARG A 239 -12.83 20.88 -7.30
CA ARG A 239 -13.25 21.82 -6.26
C ARG A 239 -14.39 22.72 -6.76
N GLY A 240 -15.49 22.75 -6.03
CA GLY A 240 -16.57 23.71 -6.24
C GLY A 240 -17.50 23.42 -7.42
N GLU A 241 -17.16 22.49 -8.31
CA GLU A 241 -18.16 21.88 -9.18
C GLU A 241 -19.08 21.00 -8.33
N LEU A 242 -20.33 21.44 -8.19
CA LEU A 242 -21.44 20.57 -7.86
C LEU A 242 -21.48 19.47 -8.95
N PRO A 243 -21.75 18.19 -8.64
CA PRO A 243 -21.88 17.18 -9.69
C PRO A 243 -22.91 17.67 -10.70
N PRO A 244 -22.87 17.21 -11.96
CA PRO A 244 -23.84 17.61 -12.98
C PRO A 244 -25.28 17.54 -12.45
N ASP A 245 -25.53 16.59 -11.56
CA ASP A 245 -26.84 16.29 -10.98
C ASP A 245 -27.16 17.03 -9.67
N ALA A 246 -26.24 17.76 -9.05
CA ALA A 246 -26.56 18.48 -7.80
C ALA A 246 -27.51 19.65 -8.01
N ARG A 247 -27.60 20.18 -9.23
CA ARG A 247 -28.63 21.16 -9.61
C ARG A 247 -29.83 20.50 -10.31
N ARG A 248 -29.81 19.17 -10.52
CA ARG A 248 -30.91 18.45 -11.15
C ARG A 248 -32.15 18.57 -10.26
N PRO A 249 -33.27 19.14 -10.77
CA PRO A 249 -34.55 19.13 -10.08
C PRO A 249 -34.94 17.71 -9.66
N THR A 250 -35.59 17.57 -8.50
CA THR A 250 -36.00 16.28 -7.94
C THR A 250 -36.79 15.45 -8.95
N GLU A 251 -37.64 16.09 -9.76
CA GLU A 251 -38.54 15.46 -10.72
C GLU A 251 -37.78 14.87 -11.94
N GLU A 252 -36.58 15.36 -12.22
CA GLU A 252 -35.77 14.94 -13.38
C GLU A 252 -34.88 13.72 -13.06
N TRP A 253 -34.88 13.25 -11.81
CA TRP A 253 -34.12 12.05 -11.44
C TRP A 253 -34.75 10.79 -12.05
N PRO A 254 -33.93 9.86 -12.58
CA PRO A 254 -34.42 8.69 -13.32
C PRO A 254 -35.12 7.64 -12.44
N ILE A 255 -34.93 7.71 -11.12
CA ILE A 255 -35.59 6.85 -10.14
C ILE A 255 -36.37 7.78 -9.21
N GLN A 256 -37.62 7.44 -8.94
CA GLN A 256 -38.48 8.20 -8.02
C GLN A 256 -38.93 7.30 -6.86
N PRO A 257 -39.19 7.87 -5.67
CA PRO A 257 -39.81 7.14 -4.57
C PRO A 257 -41.17 6.54 -4.98
N LEU A 258 -41.42 5.30 -4.55
CA LEU A 258 -42.61 4.51 -4.87
C LEU A 258 -43.38 4.16 -3.59
N GLY A 259 -44.60 3.63 -3.71
CA GLY A 259 -45.36 3.12 -2.56
C GLY A 259 -45.77 4.19 -1.54
N GLY A 260 -45.72 5.49 -1.90
CA GLY A 260 -45.98 6.58 -0.95
C GLY A 260 -44.75 7.00 -0.14
N ASP A 261 -43.57 6.49 -0.48
CA ASP A 261 -42.30 6.91 0.12
C ASP A 261 -42.02 8.39 -0.05
N ARG A 262 -41.19 8.92 0.85
CA ARG A 262 -40.81 10.33 0.90
C ARG A 262 -40.11 10.76 -0.38
N GLY A 263 -40.47 11.94 -0.88
CA GLY A 263 -39.90 12.54 -2.08
C GLY A 263 -38.37 12.75 -1.99
N LEU A 264 -37.69 12.89 -3.14
CA LEU A 264 -36.24 13.08 -3.14
C LEU A 264 -35.78 14.43 -2.57
N ASN A 265 -36.70 15.34 -2.25
CA ASN A 265 -36.42 16.60 -1.56
C ASN A 265 -35.93 16.38 -0.12
N TYR A 266 -36.13 15.19 0.45
CA TYR A 266 -35.64 14.81 1.78
C TYR A 266 -34.18 14.33 1.78
N TYR A 267 -33.53 14.27 0.61
CA TYR A 267 -32.17 13.78 0.48
C TYR A 267 -31.24 14.83 -0.16
N GLY A 268 -30.19 15.20 0.57
CA GLY A 268 -29.08 16.01 0.10
C GLY A 268 -28.03 15.16 -0.64
N GLY A 269 -27.19 15.80 -1.45
CA GLY A 269 -26.05 15.14 -2.10
C GLY A 269 -26.42 13.97 -3.01
N LYS A 270 -27.62 14.01 -3.62
CA LYS A 270 -28.14 12.90 -4.44
C LYS A 270 -27.19 12.54 -5.56
N ARG A 271 -27.00 11.23 -5.74
CA ARG A 271 -26.23 10.65 -6.83
C ARG A 271 -26.81 9.33 -7.27
N LEU A 272 -26.69 9.02 -8.56
CA LEU A 272 -27.00 7.70 -9.06
C LEU A 272 -25.85 6.76 -8.68
N VAL A 273 -26.18 5.60 -8.11
CA VAL A 273 -25.20 4.60 -7.67
C VAL A 273 -25.65 3.21 -8.04
N THR A 274 -24.70 2.28 -8.03
CA THR A 274 -24.95 0.84 -8.05
C THR A 274 -24.66 0.28 -6.67
N VAL A 275 -25.67 -0.26 -6.00
CA VAL A 275 -25.51 -1.00 -4.74
C VAL A 275 -24.95 -2.37 -5.06
N SER A 276 -23.79 -2.68 -4.50
CA SER A 276 -23.08 -3.94 -4.74
C SER A 276 -23.78 -5.13 -4.07
N PRO A 277 -23.67 -6.35 -4.64
CA PRO A 277 -24.03 -7.57 -3.94
C PRO A 277 -23.33 -7.67 -2.58
N GLY A 278 -24.05 -8.16 -1.57
CA GLY A 278 -23.59 -8.28 -0.19
C GLY A 278 -23.91 -7.06 0.69
N THR A 279 -24.26 -5.90 0.12
CA THR A 279 -24.66 -4.71 0.91
C THR A 279 -25.94 -4.99 1.69
N GLU A 280 -25.92 -4.70 2.99
CA GLU A 280 -27.10 -4.82 3.86
C GLU A 280 -27.81 -3.47 3.99
N LEU A 281 -29.13 -3.52 3.88
CA LEU A 281 -30.04 -2.39 3.86
C LEU A 281 -31.19 -2.67 4.84
N ASP A 282 -31.86 -1.64 5.35
CA ASP A 282 -33.02 -1.83 6.21
C ASP A 282 -34.11 -0.78 5.99
N ARG A 283 -35.31 -1.07 6.50
CA ARG A 283 -36.49 -0.20 6.35
C ARG A 283 -37.49 -0.43 7.47
N TYR A 284 -38.18 0.64 7.85
CA TYR A 284 -39.45 0.59 8.58
C TYR A 284 -40.61 0.80 7.60
N GLY A 285 -41.65 -0.03 7.68
CA GLY A 285 -42.86 0.09 6.88
C GLY A 285 -42.98 -0.96 5.76
N ASP A 286 -44.00 -0.81 4.92
CA ASP A 286 -44.36 -1.84 3.93
C ASP A 286 -43.33 -2.00 2.79
N LEU A 287 -43.53 -3.09 2.03
CA LEU A 287 -42.68 -3.50 0.90
C LEU A 287 -43.09 -2.89 -0.45
N ALA A 288 -44.13 -2.05 -0.49
CA ALA A 288 -44.55 -1.35 -1.71
C ALA A 288 -43.65 -0.14 -2.02
N GLY A 289 -42.96 0.38 -0.99
CA GLY A 289 -41.92 1.39 -1.12
C GLY A 289 -40.62 0.85 -1.74
N ASN A 290 -39.74 1.77 -2.12
CA ASN A 290 -38.41 1.49 -2.69
C ASN A 290 -37.28 2.24 -1.97
N THR A 291 -37.59 3.00 -0.93
CA THR A 291 -36.61 3.69 -0.10
C THR A 291 -36.16 2.78 1.04
N VAL A 292 -34.86 2.51 1.11
CA VAL A 292 -34.22 1.76 2.19
C VAL A 292 -33.03 2.57 2.72
N PHE A 293 -32.51 2.22 3.88
CA PHE A 293 -31.34 2.89 4.48
C PHE A 293 -30.19 1.90 4.58
N ALA A 294 -28.97 2.40 4.73
CA ALA A 294 -27.85 1.55 5.13
C ALA A 294 -28.23 0.81 6.43
N ALA A 295 -28.01 -0.50 6.48
CA ALA A 295 -28.42 -1.29 7.64
C ALA A 295 -27.85 -0.72 8.95
N ARG A 296 -28.66 -0.77 10.01
CA ARG A 296 -28.36 -0.21 11.35
C ARG A 296 -28.32 1.32 11.41
N THR A 297 -28.90 2.02 10.42
CA THR A 297 -29.13 3.47 10.55
C THR A 297 -30.10 3.72 11.73
N GLU A 298 -29.70 4.48 12.74
CA GLU A 298 -30.60 4.80 13.86
C GLU A 298 -31.85 5.53 13.38
N PHE A 299 -32.99 5.35 14.05
CA PHE A 299 -34.26 5.92 13.61
C PHE A 299 -34.20 7.45 13.49
N THR A 300 -33.56 8.13 14.44
CA THR A 300 -33.32 9.58 14.46
C THR A 300 -32.47 10.10 13.28
N HIS A 301 -31.76 9.22 12.58
CA HIS A 301 -30.98 9.57 11.40
C HIS A 301 -31.76 9.37 10.08
N ARG A 302 -33.01 8.92 10.16
CA ARG A 302 -33.88 8.65 8.99
C ARG A 302 -34.83 9.79 8.66
N SER A 303 -34.98 10.77 9.55
CA SER A 303 -35.92 11.90 9.42
C SER A 303 -37.34 11.47 9.07
N GLN A 304 -37.73 10.29 9.56
CA GLN A 304 -39.08 9.73 9.42
C GLN A 304 -39.96 10.24 10.57
N PRO A 305 -41.28 10.41 10.39
CA PRO A 305 -42.19 10.71 11.50
C PRO A 305 -42.07 9.67 12.62
N ALA A 306 -42.24 10.11 13.87
CA ALA A 306 -42.11 9.25 15.05
C ALA A 306 -42.95 7.96 14.97
N ASP A 307 -44.15 8.02 14.39
CA ASP A 307 -45.04 6.86 14.27
C ASP A 307 -44.51 5.76 13.34
N ASP A 308 -43.62 6.08 12.39
CA ASP A 308 -43.04 5.10 11.45
C ASP A 308 -42.18 4.06 12.20
N VAL A 309 -41.68 4.38 13.40
CA VAL A 309 -40.89 3.44 14.24
C VAL A 309 -41.70 2.21 14.66
N HIS A 310 -43.03 2.33 14.66
CA HIS A 310 -43.95 1.25 15.00
C HIS A 310 -44.33 0.38 13.80
N GLY A 311 -43.86 0.72 12.60
CA GLY A 311 -43.99 -0.12 11.41
C GLY A 311 -43.18 -1.40 11.50
N GLU A 312 -43.46 -2.34 10.59
CA GLU A 312 -42.65 -3.55 10.45
C GLU A 312 -41.21 -3.17 10.08
N TYR A 313 -40.25 -3.73 10.81
CA TYR A 313 -38.82 -3.51 10.57
C TYR A 313 -38.25 -4.67 9.78
N HIS A 314 -37.66 -4.37 8.64
CA HIS A 314 -37.09 -5.34 7.72
C HIS A 314 -35.62 -5.07 7.47
N VAL A 315 -34.83 -6.13 7.37
CA VAL A 315 -33.42 -6.07 6.96
C VAL A 315 -33.24 -6.90 5.70
N PHE A 316 -32.53 -6.35 4.74
CA PHE A 316 -32.30 -6.95 3.44
C PHE A 316 -30.82 -7.04 3.13
N ARG A 317 -30.44 -8.02 2.32
CA ARG A 317 -29.13 -8.08 1.67
C ARG A 317 -29.30 -8.04 0.16
N ALA A 318 -28.51 -7.22 -0.50
CA ALA A 318 -28.42 -7.21 -1.97
C ALA A 318 -27.79 -8.52 -2.46
N VAL A 319 -28.52 -9.31 -3.24
CA VAL A 319 -28.00 -10.54 -3.87
C VAL A 319 -27.40 -10.23 -5.23
N ARG A 320 -27.91 -9.19 -5.89
CA ARG A 320 -27.44 -8.70 -7.19
C ARG A 320 -27.19 -7.19 -7.12
N SER A 321 -26.47 -6.67 -8.11
CA SER A 321 -26.26 -5.23 -8.24
C SER A 321 -27.58 -4.51 -8.45
N LEU A 322 -27.87 -3.48 -7.65
CA LEU A 322 -29.11 -2.71 -7.72
C LEU A 322 -28.80 -1.26 -8.09
N ARG A 323 -29.49 -0.72 -9.10
CA ARG A 323 -29.42 0.72 -9.37
C ARG A 323 -30.27 1.47 -8.34
N ALA A 324 -29.71 2.53 -7.79
CA ALA A 324 -30.36 3.34 -6.78
C ALA A 324 -29.95 4.80 -6.89
N ILE A 325 -30.79 5.70 -6.38
CA ILE A 325 -30.34 7.03 -5.96
C ILE A 325 -29.90 6.92 -4.53
N MET A 326 -28.68 7.32 -4.25
CA MET A 326 -28.18 7.46 -2.89
C MET A 326 -28.16 8.93 -2.51
N GLY A 327 -28.56 9.23 -1.27
CA GLY A 327 -28.50 10.57 -0.72
C GLY A 327 -28.44 10.56 0.80
N GLN A 328 -27.97 11.68 1.35
CA GLN A 328 -27.92 11.89 2.79
C GLN A 328 -29.24 12.49 3.25
N VAL A 329 -29.81 11.89 4.30
CA VAL A 329 -31.08 12.32 4.87
C VAL A 329 -30.92 13.72 5.47
N VAL A 330 -31.75 14.67 5.05
CA VAL A 330 -31.73 16.03 5.64
C VAL A 330 -32.47 16.05 6.98
N PRO A 331 -32.07 16.87 7.97
CA PRO A 331 -32.78 17.00 9.23
C PRO A 331 -34.23 17.47 9.00
N TRP A 332 -35.21 16.73 9.56
CA TRP A 332 -36.63 17.04 9.44
C TRP A 332 -37.43 16.35 10.57
N HIS A 333 -38.65 16.81 10.87
CA HIS A 333 -39.52 16.25 11.94
C HIS A 333 -38.85 16.18 13.34
N ASP A 334 -38.08 17.20 13.74
CA ASP A 334 -37.30 17.22 14.99
C ASP A 334 -36.30 16.06 15.13
N GLN A 335 -35.93 15.44 14.00
CA GLN A 335 -34.89 14.42 13.93
C GLN A 335 -33.59 14.99 13.36
N ILE A 336 -32.48 14.38 13.77
CA ILE A 336 -31.12 14.81 13.46
C ILE A 336 -30.77 14.56 11.99
N GLY A 337 -31.36 13.53 11.35
CA GLY A 337 -31.05 13.16 9.98
C GLY A 337 -29.61 12.64 9.83
N GLY A 338 -29.02 12.75 8.65
CA GLY A 338 -27.63 12.36 8.41
C GLY A 338 -27.41 10.89 8.03
N GLY A 339 -28.43 10.04 8.10
CA GLY A 339 -28.38 8.67 7.61
C GLY A 339 -28.19 8.59 6.09
N THR A 340 -27.73 7.43 5.60
CA THR A 340 -27.62 7.16 4.16
C THR A 340 -28.86 6.43 3.68
N ALA A 341 -29.61 7.05 2.76
CA ALA A 341 -30.78 6.46 2.12
C ALA A 341 -30.46 6.04 0.69
N TYR A 342 -31.12 4.96 0.25
CA TYR A 342 -31.10 4.43 -1.10
C TYR A 342 -32.53 4.31 -1.62
N VAL A 343 -32.84 5.02 -2.69
CA VAL A 343 -34.10 4.89 -3.44
C VAL A 343 -33.85 3.97 -4.61
N LEU A 344 -34.31 2.73 -4.50
CA LEU A 344 -34.05 1.65 -5.46
C LEU A 344 -34.91 1.82 -6.72
N GLU A 345 -34.43 1.31 -7.86
CA GLU A 345 -35.16 1.42 -9.15
C GLU A 345 -36.54 0.74 -9.15
N ARG A 346 -36.78 -0.22 -8.24
CA ARG A 346 -38.02 -1.00 -8.12
C ARG A 346 -38.46 -1.12 -6.66
N PRO A 347 -39.75 -1.38 -6.39
CA PRO A 347 -40.24 -1.66 -5.03
C PRO A 347 -39.50 -2.81 -4.35
N VAL A 348 -39.39 -2.75 -3.03
CA VAL A 348 -38.70 -3.78 -2.24
C VAL A 348 -39.34 -5.16 -2.45
N GLY A 349 -40.68 -5.25 -2.44
CA GLY A 349 -41.41 -6.50 -2.67
C GLY A 349 -41.10 -7.13 -4.03
N ASP A 350 -40.93 -6.30 -5.06
CA ASP A 350 -40.57 -6.71 -6.42
C ASP A 350 -39.13 -7.25 -6.51
N LEU A 351 -38.21 -6.62 -5.77
CA LEU A 351 -36.81 -7.01 -5.69
C LEU A 351 -36.63 -8.31 -4.90
N LEU A 352 -37.44 -8.53 -3.86
CA LEU A 352 -37.52 -9.80 -3.14
C LEU A 352 -38.07 -10.91 -4.06
N ALA A 353 -39.19 -10.66 -4.73
CA ALA A 353 -39.82 -11.64 -5.62
C ALA A 353 -38.92 -12.06 -6.79
N SER A 354 -38.07 -11.16 -7.27
CA SER A 354 -37.09 -11.45 -8.34
C SER A 354 -35.76 -12.04 -7.84
N GLY A 355 -35.56 -12.14 -6.52
CA GLY A 355 -34.32 -12.62 -5.90
C GLY A 355 -33.14 -11.66 -6.05
N ALA A 356 -33.40 -10.37 -6.26
CA ALA A 356 -32.39 -9.32 -6.30
C ALA A 356 -32.06 -8.79 -4.89
N LEU A 357 -33.05 -8.84 -3.99
CA LEU A 357 -32.89 -8.71 -2.55
C LEU A 357 -33.24 -10.06 -1.87
N GLU A 358 -32.59 -10.33 -0.75
CA GLU A 358 -33.02 -11.35 0.21
C GLU A 358 -33.32 -10.69 1.56
N GLU A 359 -34.34 -11.14 2.27
CA GLU A 359 -34.61 -10.71 3.65
C GLU A 359 -33.76 -11.51 4.63
N VAL A 360 -33.13 -10.84 5.58
CA VAL A 360 -32.25 -11.44 6.59
C VAL A 360 -32.77 -11.14 8.00
N PRO A 361 -32.54 -12.03 8.99
CA PRO A 361 -33.12 -11.86 10.33
C PRO A 361 -32.64 -10.61 11.05
N GLU A 362 -31.35 -10.29 10.91
CA GLU A 362 -30.69 -9.14 11.50
C GLU A 362 -29.51 -8.70 10.62
N ALA A 363 -29.14 -7.42 10.70
CA ALA A 363 -27.95 -6.90 10.04
C ALA A 363 -26.68 -7.48 10.68
N THR A 364 -25.75 -7.98 9.87
CA THR A 364 -24.48 -8.59 10.31
C THR A 364 -23.27 -7.69 10.02
N THR A 365 -23.41 -6.75 9.10
CA THR A 365 -22.39 -5.79 8.69
C THR A 365 -22.55 -4.45 9.42
N ARG A 366 -21.46 -3.70 9.60
CA ARG A 366 -21.55 -2.29 10.03
C ARG A 366 -21.75 -1.43 8.78
N PRO A 367 -22.54 -0.34 8.84
CA PRO A 367 -22.69 0.56 7.70
C PRO A 367 -21.31 1.08 7.28
N SER A 368 -21.08 1.20 5.97
CA SER A 368 -19.90 1.86 5.45
C SER A 368 -19.91 3.30 5.97
N SER A 369 -19.03 3.62 6.90
CA SER A 369 -18.90 4.97 7.44
C SER A 369 -18.52 5.90 6.30
N VAL A 370 -19.44 6.77 5.89
CA VAL A 370 -19.07 7.96 5.13
C VAL A 370 -18.26 8.81 6.11
N ALA A 371 -16.95 8.89 5.87
CA ALA A 371 -16.04 9.69 6.69
C ALA A 371 -16.59 11.12 6.81
N GLY A 372 -16.93 11.51 8.03
CA GLY A 372 -17.56 12.79 8.33
C GLY A 372 -18.00 12.90 9.79
N GLU A 373 -17.25 12.33 10.73
CA GLU A 373 -17.34 12.72 12.14
C GLU A 373 -16.20 13.71 12.40
N ASN A 374 -16.50 15.01 12.24
CA ASN A 374 -15.75 16.05 12.92
C ASN A 374 -16.13 15.97 14.40
N THR A 375 -15.29 15.35 15.20
CA THR A 375 -15.22 15.61 16.64
C THR A 375 -14.72 17.04 16.85
N GLU A 376 -15.62 17.95 17.20
CA GLU A 376 -15.55 18.78 18.43
C GLU A 376 -16.91 19.38 18.79
#